data_AF-A0A5C7WE93-F1
#
_entry.id   AF-A0A5C7WE93-F1
#
_cell.length_a   1.000
_cell.length_b   1.000
_cell.length_c   1.000
_cell.angle_alpha   90.00
_cell.angle_beta   90.00
_cell.angle_gamma   90.00
#
_symmetry.space_group_name_H-M   'P 1'
#
loop_
_entity.id
_entity.type
_entity.pdbx_description
1 polymer ?
#
loop_
_entity_poly.entity_id
_entity_poly.type
_entity_poly.pdbx_seq_one_letter_code
_entity_poly.pdbx_strand_id
1 'polypeptide(L)'
;MSRMVRRIIIATVFFVLNALFWTGVYYAFIKAPETCFDMKQNQNEEGMDCGGVCASACYVPVTGKEFEKREVAFVPGGVGRYDVFAKIVNGNSDVGASSFRYTFNLLDASGQVITSRSGENYILPQETKTLMELNLESGVTPALALLTITDVNWERFSGYQEKPTVNIYQKRFEQTGLTFGFGKAYGLVSNESPYDFRSIMVTVILRDAAGRPLAMNKTEQNTVRAGDARDFSLVFPTPFVGEVARLDMEVDADVYHSDNFVNQYFEAGR
;
A
#
# COMPACT_ATOMS: atom_id res chain seq x y z
N MET A 1 61.95 47.15 -33.63
CA MET A 1 60.51 46.85 -33.85
C MET A 1 59.96 47.75 -34.94
N SER A 2 59.31 47.19 -35.97
CA SER A 2 58.65 47.99 -37.01
C SER A 2 57.41 48.70 -36.42
N ARG A 3 57.00 49.82 -37.03
CA ARG A 3 55.78 50.56 -36.63
C ARG A 3 54.53 49.66 -36.63
N MET A 4 54.51 48.64 -37.48
CA MET A 4 53.43 47.66 -37.58
C MET A 4 53.37 46.73 -36.36
N VAL A 5 54.51 46.22 -35.90
CA VAL A 5 54.58 45.35 -34.70
C VAL A 5 54.12 46.09 -33.43
N ARG A 6 54.51 47.36 -33.26
CA ARG A 6 54.04 48.17 -32.11
C ARG A 6 52.53 48.39 -32.14
N ARG A 7 51.94 48.64 -33.32
CA ARG A 7 50.48 48.79 -33.47
C ARG A 7 49.74 47.50 -33.14
N ILE A 8 50.27 46.36 -33.55
CA ILE A 8 49.69 45.04 -33.22
C ILE A 8 49.73 44.80 -31.71
N ILE A 9 50.88 45.01 -31.06
CA ILE A 9 51.02 44.81 -29.61
C ILE A 9 50.04 45.70 -28.84
N ILE A 10 49.95 46.98 -29.19
CA ILE A 10 49.03 47.93 -28.53
C ILE A 10 47.57 47.51 -28.74
N ALA A 11 47.19 47.09 -29.96
CA ALA A 11 45.85 46.63 -30.25
C ALA A 11 45.52 45.35 -29.45
N THR A 12 46.43 44.37 -29.40
CA THR A 12 46.23 43.14 -28.63
C THR A 12 46.06 43.42 -27.15
N VAL A 13 46.93 44.24 -26.55
CA VAL A 13 46.83 44.61 -25.12
C VAL A 13 45.50 45.33 -24.86
N PHE A 14 45.09 46.25 -25.72
CA PHE A 14 43.82 46.94 -25.60
C PHE A 14 42.64 45.95 -25.63
N PHE A 15 42.60 45.03 -26.59
CA PHE A 15 41.54 44.02 -26.69
C PHE A 15 41.51 43.08 -25.47
N VAL A 16 42.66 42.66 -24.96
CA VAL A 16 42.74 41.81 -23.76
C VAL A 16 42.22 42.55 -22.53
N LEU A 17 42.64 43.81 -22.33
CA LEU A 17 42.14 44.63 -21.21
C LEU A 17 40.64 44.88 -21.32
N ASN A 18 40.12 45.11 -22.53
CA ASN A 18 38.69 45.29 -22.75
C ASN A 18 37.92 43.99 -22.47
N ALA A 19 38.42 42.85 -22.94
CA ALA A 19 37.83 41.54 -22.66
C ALA A 19 37.80 41.24 -21.16
N LEU A 20 38.89 41.48 -20.44
CA LEU A 20 38.95 41.31 -18.98
C LEU A 20 37.98 42.23 -18.25
N PHE A 21 37.88 43.50 -18.67
CA PHE A 21 36.94 44.45 -18.11
C PHE A 21 35.49 44.00 -18.27
N TRP A 22 35.09 43.62 -19.49
CA TRP A 22 33.73 43.12 -19.75
C TRP A 22 33.43 41.80 -19.07
N THR A 23 34.42 40.91 -18.97
CA THR A 23 34.29 39.67 -18.19
C THR A 23 34.05 39.98 -16.71
N GLY A 24 34.80 40.92 -16.14
CA GLY A 24 34.59 41.37 -14.76
C GLY A 24 33.21 41.98 -14.54
N VAL A 25 32.75 42.85 -15.45
CA VAL A 25 31.40 43.45 -15.39
C VAL A 25 30.32 42.37 -15.47
N TYR A 26 30.48 41.38 -16.35
CA TYR A 26 29.54 40.27 -16.48
C TYR A 26 29.40 39.47 -15.18
N TYR A 27 30.50 39.06 -14.56
CA TYR A 27 30.47 38.30 -13.30
C TYR A 27 30.07 39.14 -12.08
N ALA A 28 30.30 40.46 -12.09
CA ALA A 28 29.98 41.33 -10.97
C ALA A 28 28.52 41.84 -10.97
N PHE A 29 27.92 42.05 -12.16
CA PHE A 29 26.63 42.76 -12.25
C PHE A 29 25.57 42.05 -13.10
N ILE A 30 25.95 41.16 -14.02
CA ILE A 30 25.01 40.57 -14.99
C ILE A 30 24.68 39.12 -14.65
N LYS A 31 25.69 38.34 -14.22
CA LYS A 31 25.50 36.95 -13.82
C LYS A 31 24.71 36.91 -12.52
N ALA A 32 23.47 36.45 -12.58
CA ALA A 32 22.66 36.21 -11.39
C ALA A 32 23.36 35.18 -10.48
N PRO A 33 23.31 35.36 -9.15
CA PRO A 33 23.74 34.32 -8.23
C PRO A 33 22.86 33.08 -8.40
N GLU A 34 23.44 31.91 -8.14
CA GLU A 34 22.68 30.66 -8.07
C GLU A 34 21.71 30.72 -6.89
N THR A 35 20.43 30.47 -7.18
CA THR A 35 19.34 30.49 -6.20
C THR A 35 18.61 29.17 -6.28
N CYS A 36 18.29 28.60 -5.12
CA CYS A 36 17.64 27.28 -5.00
C CYS A 36 16.44 27.31 -4.03
N PHE A 37 15.94 28.50 -3.70
CA PHE A 37 14.83 28.70 -2.76
C PHE A 37 14.00 29.95 -3.13
N ASP A 38 13.98 30.33 -4.42
CA ASP A 38 13.34 31.54 -4.91
C ASP A 38 12.04 31.30 -5.70
N MET A 39 11.55 30.05 -5.70
CA MET A 39 10.35 29.56 -6.38
C MET A 39 10.37 29.80 -7.89
N LYS A 40 11.55 29.83 -8.50
CA LYS A 40 11.71 29.89 -9.96
C LYS A 40 12.47 28.67 -10.43
N GLN A 41 12.33 28.37 -11.72
CA GLN A 41 13.22 27.42 -12.38
C GLN A 41 14.25 28.21 -13.18
N ASN A 42 15.50 28.22 -12.72
CA ASN A 42 16.57 28.98 -13.35
C ASN A 42 17.85 28.13 -13.49
N GLN A 43 18.87 28.73 -14.13
CA GLN A 43 20.14 28.05 -14.45
C GLN A 43 19.97 26.67 -15.10
N ASN A 44 20.32 25.59 -14.40
CA ASN A 44 20.22 24.21 -14.86
C ASN A 44 19.37 23.34 -13.91
N GLU A 45 18.48 23.95 -13.12
CA GLU A 45 17.53 23.24 -12.26
C GLU A 45 16.60 22.32 -13.08
N GLU A 46 16.32 21.14 -12.54
CA GLU A 46 15.42 20.16 -13.15
C GLU A 46 13.95 20.45 -12.84
N GLY A 47 13.69 21.19 -11.76
CA GLY A 47 12.37 21.69 -11.35
C GLY A 47 12.51 22.97 -10.53
N MET A 48 11.39 23.48 -10.01
CA MET A 48 11.40 24.69 -9.19
C MET A 48 12.22 24.44 -7.90
N ASP A 49 13.34 25.16 -7.73
CA ASP A 49 14.22 25.03 -6.56
C ASP A 49 14.80 23.61 -6.33
N CYS A 50 14.96 22.80 -7.39
CA CYS A 50 15.45 21.42 -7.28
C CYS A 50 16.21 20.91 -8.51
N GLY A 51 17.12 19.96 -8.29
CA GLY A 51 17.96 19.35 -9.32
C GLY A 51 19.03 20.30 -9.87
N GLY A 52 19.91 19.80 -10.74
CA GLY A 52 20.96 20.62 -11.36
C GLY A 52 21.98 21.18 -10.36
N VAL A 53 22.08 22.52 -10.29
CA VAL A 53 22.91 23.25 -9.30
C VAL A 53 22.40 23.11 -7.86
N CYS A 54 21.14 22.73 -7.68
CA CYS A 54 20.54 22.60 -6.35
C CYS A 54 20.75 21.21 -5.77
N ALA A 55 21.15 21.16 -4.49
CA ALA A 55 21.41 19.90 -3.78
C ALA A 55 20.14 19.05 -3.54
N SER A 56 18.96 19.68 -3.56
CA SER A 56 17.67 19.03 -3.37
C SER A 56 17.24 18.30 -4.63
N ALA A 57 16.94 17.01 -4.53
CA ALA A 57 16.34 16.26 -5.63
C ALA A 57 14.90 16.71 -5.88
N CYS A 58 14.47 16.73 -7.14
CA CYS A 58 13.09 17.05 -7.46
C CYS A 58 12.11 15.97 -7.01
N TYR A 59 10.93 16.40 -6.57
CA TYR A 59 9.83 15.50 -6.29
C TYR A 59 9.36 14.85 -7.60
N VAL A 60 9.55 13.54 -7.69
CA VAL A 60 8.99 12.74 -8.79
C VAL A 60 7.74 12.06 -8.26
N PRO A 61 6.54 12.35 -8.82
CA PRO A 61 5.33 11.65 -8.40
C PRO A 61 5.51 10.15 -8.67
N VAL A 62 5.33 9.35 -7.63
CA VAL A 62 5.39 7.90 -7.72
C VAL A 62 4.04 7.42 -8.23
N THR A 63 4.05 6.60 -9.29
CA THR A 63 2.83 5.98 -9.82
C THR A 63 3.07 4.49 -10.00
N GLY A 64 2.18 3.67 -9.43
CA GLY A 64 2.18 2.21 -9.59
C GLY A 64 1.27 1.75 -10.73
N LYS A 65 1.47 0.51 -11.18
CA LYS A 65 0.53 -0.23 -12.04
C LYS A 65 -0.72 -0.61 -11.26
N GLU A 66 -1.85 -0.70 -11.95
CA GLU A 66 -3.12 -1.17 -11.38
C GLU A 66 -3.00 -2.55 -10.72
N PHE A 67 -3.80 -2.76 -9.67
CA PHE A 67 -3.84 -4.04 -8.95
C PHE A 67 -4.49 -5.13 -9.80
N GLU A 68 -3.89 -6.32 -9.79
CA GLU A 68 -4.46 -7.51 -10.40
C GLU A 68 -5.57 -8.07 -9.50
N LYS A 69 -6.80 -8.18 -10.01
CA LYS A 69 -7.91 -8.81 -9.30
C LYS A 69 -7.87 -10.31 -9.54
N ARG A 70 -7.60 -11.10 -8.49
CA ARG A 70 -7.51 -12.57 -8.61
C ARG A 70 -8.81 -13.29 -8.33
N GLU A 71 -9.56 -12.79 -7.37
CA GLU A 71 -10.81 -13.40 -6.95
C GLU A 71 -11.75 -12.32 -6.46
N VAL A 72 -13.02 -12.40 -6.83
CA VAL A 72 -14.10 -11.60 -6.27
C VAL A 72 -15.27 -12.55 -6.10
N ALA A 73 -15.74 -12.72 -4.87
CA ALA A 73 -16.82 -13.65 -4.57
C ALA A 73 -17.62 -13.19 -3.36
N PHE A 74 -18.83 -13.74 -3.25
CA PHE A 74 -19.72 -13.51 -2.12
C PHE A 74 -20.27 -14.84 -1.63
N VAL A 75 -20.69 -14.87 -0.36
CA VAL A 75 -21.34 -16.02 0.28
C VAL A 75 -22.55 -15.53 1.08
N PRO A 76 -23.56 -16.38 1.32
CA PRO A 76 -24.65 -16.05 2.24
C PRO A 76 -24.12 -15.83 3.66
N GLY A 77 -24.39 -14.66 4.23
CA GLY A 77 -24.02 -14.30 5.61
C GLY A 77 -25.18 -14.48 6.61
N GLY A 78 -26.37 -14.84 6.13
CA GLY A 78 -27.60 -15.00 6.90
C GLY A 78 -28.84 -14.72 6.06
N VAL A 79 -30.01 -14.65 6.70
CA VAL A 79 -31.26 -14.32 5.99
C VAL A 79 -31.19 -12.91 5.43
N GLY A 80 -31.20 -12.77 4.11
CA GLY A 80 -31.13 -11.47 3.41
C GLY A 80 -29.80 -10.74 3.59
N ARG A 81 -28.74 -11.44 3.99
CA ARG A 81 -27.41 -10.86 4.21
C ARG A 81 -26.35 -11.65 3.44
N TYR A 82 -25.35 -10.93 2.94
CA TYR A 82 -24.24 -11.50 2.17
C TYR A 82 -22.91 -10.95 2.67
N ASP A 83 -21.91 -11.83 2.68
CA ASP A 83 -20.53 -11.46 2.94
C ASP A 83 -19.78 -11.48 1.61
N VAL A 84 -18.95 -10.48 1.38
CA VAL A 84 -18.23 -10.29 0.12
C VAL A 84 -16.75 -10.08 0.37
N PHE A 85 -15.92 -10.65 -0.49
CA PHE A 85 -14.49 -10.44 -0.46
C PHE A 85 -13.89 -10.38 -1.87
N ALA A 86 -12.67 -9.86 -1.92
CA ALA A 86 -11.82 -9.95 -3.08
C ALA A 86 -10.36 -10.15 -2.70
N LYS A 87 -9.63 -10.90 -3.52
CA LYS A 87 -8.17 -10.98 -3.46
C LYS A 87 -7.58 -10.14 -4.57
N ILE A 88 -6.76 -9.16 -4.18
CA ILE A 88 -6.03 -8.28 -5.10
C ILE A 88 -4.52 -8.47 -4.91
N VAL A 89 -3.75 -8.27 -5.98
CA VAL A 89 -2.30 -8.38 -5.97
C VAL A 89 -1.67 -7.09 -6.45
N ASN A 90 -0.75 -6.55 -5.65
CA ASN A 90 0.12 -5.48 -6.08
C ASN A 90 1.32 -6.03 -6.84
N GLY A 91 1.26 -5.99 -8.17
CA GLY A 91 2.35 -6.46 -9.04
C GLY A 91 3.58 -5.54 -9.11
N ASN A 92 3.57 -4.39 -8.41
CA ASN A 92 4.70 -3.46 -8.39
C ASN A 92 5.80 -3.94 -7.44
N SER A 93 7.07 -3.76 -7.81
CA SER A 93 8.24 -4.26 -7.07
C SER A 93 8.63 -3.41 -5.87
N ASP A 94 8.50 -2.08 -6.01
CA ASP A 94 9.06 -1.06 -5.11
C ASP A 94 8.02 0.02 -4.73
N VAL A 95 6.79 -0.13 -5.21
CA VAL A 95 5.70 0.83 -5.03
C VAL A 95 4.49 0.12 -4.39
N GLY A 96 4.06 0.64 -3.25
CA GLY A 96 2.83 0.26 -2.57
C GLY A 96 1.77 1.35 -2.72
N ALA A 97 0.55 1.09 -2.29
CA ALA A 97 -0.41 2.15 -2.04
C ALA A 97 -0.61 2.29 -0.53
N SER A 98 -0.26 3.45 0.02
CA SER A 98 -0.47 3.73 1.45
C SER A 98 -1.95 3.95 1.78
N SER A 99 -2.75 4.33 0.79
CA SER A 99 -4.20 4.28 0.87
C SER A 99 -4.84 4.10 -0.51
N PHE A 100 -6.00 3.46 -0.55
CA PHE A 100 -6.91 3.43 -1.69
C PHE A 100 -8.34 3.18 -1.21
N ARG A 101 -9.32 3.62 -2.00
CA ARG A 101 -10.73 3.30 -1.78
C ARG A 101 -11.15 2.10 -2.60
N TYR A 102 -11.99 1.25 -2.02
CA TYR A 102 -12.61 0.16 -2.73
C TYR A 102 -14.12 0.15 -2.49
N THR A 103 -14.87 -0.31 -3.49
CA THR A 103 -16.31 -0.48 -3.42
C THR A 103 -16.70 -1.85 -3.95
N PHE A 104 -17.36 -2.64 -3.12
CA PHE A 104 -18.07 -3.83 -3.53
C PHE A 104 -19.48 -3.47 -4.00
N ASN A 105 -19.86 -3.97 -5.16
CA ASN A 105 -21.23 -3.89 -5.67
C ASN A 105 -21.75 -5.31 -5.85
N LEU A 106 -22.85 -5.64 -5.19
CA LEU A 106 -23.60 -6.86 -5.47
C LEU A 106 -24.65 -6.53 -6.53
N LEU A 107 -24.75 -7.38 -7.55
CA LEU A 107 -25.64 -7.22 -8.68
C LEU A 107 -26.63 -8.38 -8.72
N ASP A 108 -27.86 -8.11 -9.16
CA ASP A 108 -28.83 -9.16 -9.48
C ASP A 108 -28.56 -9.82 -10.85
N ALA A 109 -29.41 -10.78 -11.22
CA ALA A 109 -29.31 -11.50 -12.49
C ALA A 109 -29.53 -10.62 -13.73
N SER A 110 -30.11 -9.42 -13.57
CA SER A 110 -30.31 -8.45 -14.65
C SER A 110 -29.12 -7.49 -14.82
N GLY A 111 -28.16 -7.55 -13.90
CA GLY A 111 -27.00 -6.65 -13.86
C GLY A 111 -27.25 -5.34 -13.10
N GLN A 112 -28.37 -5.21 -12.38
CA GLN A 112 -28.64 -4.04 -11.54
C GLN A 112 -27.92 -4.19 -10.20
N VAL A 113 -27.26 -3.11 -9.75
CA VAL A 113 -26.66 -3.05 -8.41
C VAL A 113 -27.77 -3.04 -7.37
N ILE A 114 -27.80 -4.05 -6.50
CA ILE A 114 -28.80 -4.21 -5.44
C ILE A 114 -28.31 -3.66 -4.10
N THR A 115 -27.02 -3.76 -3.82
CA THR A 115 -26.40 -3.20 -2.62
C THR A 115 -24.91 -2.96 -2.86
N SER A 116 -24.34 -2.02 -2.12
CA SER A 116 -22.93 -1.68 -2.22
C SER A 116 -22.32 -1.34 -0.86
N ARG A 117 -21.02 -1.55 -0.75
CA ARG A 117 -20.25 -1.24 0.46
C ARG A 117 -18.87 -0.75 0.06
N SER A 118 -18.48 0.39 0.62
CA SER A 118 -17.17 0.99 0.39
C SER A 118 -16.30 0.92 1.64
N GLY A 119 -14.99 0.86 1.43
CA GLY A 119 -13.98 0.92 2.48
C GLY A 119 -12.67 1.51 1.97
N GLU A 120 -11.73 1.68 2.88
CA GLU A 120 -10.36 2.10 2.57
C GLU A 120 -9.38 1.01 3.02
N ASN A 121 -8.26 0.89 2.32
CA ASN A 121 -7.18 -0.02 2.69
C ASN A 121 -5.85 0.47 2.11
N TYR A 122 -4.77 -0.22 2.44
CA TYR A 122 -3.43 -0.05 1.90
C TYR A 122 -2.96 -1.36 1.27
N ILE A 123 -1.89 -1.35 0.48
CA ILE A 123 -1.26 -2.60 0.00
C ILE A 123 0.23 -2.39 -0.25
N LEU A 124 1.05 -3.32 0.25
CA LEU A 124 2.50 -3.29 0.11
C LEU A 124 2.94 -3.74 -1.30
N PRO A 125 4.17 -3.42 -1.74
CA PRO A 125 4.75 -4.01 -2.95
C PRO A 125 4.74 -5.54 -2.90
N GLN A 126 4.43 -6.20 -4.03
CA GLN A 126 4.34 -7.66 -4.17
C GLN A 126 3.34 -8.36 -3.22
N GLU A 127 2.50 -7.60 -2.51
CA GLU A 127 1.53 -8.18 -1.57
C GLU A 127 0.29 -8.71 -2.29
N THR A 128 -0.22 -9.85 -1.81
CA THR A 128 -1.60 -10.27 -2.03
C THR A 128 -2.43 -9.85 -0.83
N LYS A 129 -3.50 -9.09 -1.05
CA LYS A 129 -4.37 -8.59 0.01
C LYS A 129 -5.81 -9.03 -0.20
N THR A 130 -6.46 -9.40 0.90
CA THR A 130 -7.88 -9.72 0.94
C THR A 130 -8.67 -8.53 1.46
N LEU A 131 -9.57 -8.00 0.61
CA LEU A 131 -10.57 -7.00 0.98
C LEU A 131 -11.84 -7.73 1.35
N MET A 132 -12.50 -7.35 2.45
CA MET A 132 -13.67 -8.07 2.95
C MET A 132 -14.65 -7.18 3.70
N GLU A 133 -15.91 -7.27 3.29
CA GLU A 133 -17.05 -6.63 3.94
C GLU A 133 -18.11 -7.67 4.29
N LEU A 134 -18.65 -7.58 5.50
CA LEU A 134 -19.59 -8.55 6.05
C LEU A 134 -20.99 -7.93 6.19
N ASN A 135 -22.02 -8.77 6.19
CA ASN A 135 -23.40 -8.42 6.50
C ASN A 135 -24.05 -7.40 5.56
N LEU A 136 -23.72 -7.41 4.26
CA LEU A 136 -24.41 -6.58 3.26
C LEU A 136 -25.87 -7.02 3.14
N GLU A 137 -26.79 -6.13 3.47
CA GLU A 137 -28.23 -6.39 3.38
C GLU A 137 -28.71 -6.33 1.93
N SER A 138 -29.53 -7.31 1.54
CA SER A 138 -30.21 -7.32 0.25
C SER A 138 -31.52 -8.11 0.34
N GLY A 139 -32.59 -7.51 -0.18
CA GLY A 139 -33.89 -8.17 -0.36
C GLY A 139 -33.95 -9.10 -1.59
N VAL A 140 -32.93 -9.08 -2.44
CA VAL A 140 -32.83 -9.87 -3.67
C VAL A 140 -31.59 -10.76 -3.59
N THR A 141 -31.67 -11.97 -4.15
CA THR A 141 -30.50 -12.86 -4.24
C THR A 141 -29.50 -12.31 -5.27
N PRO A 142 -28.26 -11.97 -4.87
CA PRO A 142 -27.23 -11.52 -5.78
C PRO A 142 -26.85 -12.64 -6.76
N ALA A 143 -26.52 -12.25 -7.98
CA ALA A 143 -25.95 -13.12 -9.00
C ALA A 143 -24.43 -12.90 -9.18
N LEU A 144 -23.94 -11.68 -8.91
CA LEU A 144 -22.54 -11.31 -9.14
C LEU A 144 -22.05 -10.30 -8.11
N ALA A 145 -20.76 -10.37 -7.78
CA ALA A 145 -20.05 -9.34 -7.03
C ALA A 145 -19.01 -8.66 -7.93
N LEU A 146 -18.95 -7.33 -7.91
CA LEU A 146 -17.97 -6.52 -8.61
C LEU A 146 -17.16 -5.69 -7.61
N LEU A 147 -15.85 -5.61 -7.84
CA LEU A 147 -14.93 -4.75 -7.09
C LEU A 147 -14.49 -3.58 -7.96
N THR A 148 -14.64 -2.36 -7.45
CA THR A 148 -14.09 -1.13 -8.02
C THR A 148 -13.07 -0.54 -7.06
N ILE A 149 -11.93 -0.08 -7.57
CA ILE A 149 -10.86 0.56 -6.79
C ILE A 149 -10.63 1.97 -7.35
N THR A 150 -10.57 2.96 -6.47
CA THR A 150 -10.41 4.38 -6.81
C THR A 150 -9.48 5.06 -5.80
N ASP A 151 -9.11 6.31 -6.07
CA ASP A 151 -8.35 7.18 -5.15
C ASP A 151 -7.07 6.52 -4.61
N VAL A 152 -6.27 5.90 -5.50
CA VAL A 152 -5.05 5.19 -5.10
C VAL A 152 -3.91 6.19 -4.85
N ASN A 153 -3.42 6.23 -3.62
CA ASN A 153 -2.25 7.02 -3.23
C ASN A 153 -1.00 6.15 -3.24
N TRP A 154 -0.18 6.30 -4.29
CA TRP A 154 1.03 5.51 -4.50
C TRP A 154 2.21 6.05 -3.71
N GLU A 155 2.98 5.15 -3.11
CA GLU A 155 4.14 5.50 -2.31
C GLU A 155 5.28 4.50 -2.53
N ARG A 156 6.51 5.01 -2.63
CA ARG A 156 7.70 4.15 -2.67
C ARG A 156 7.89 3.53 -1.29
N PHE A 157 8.13 2.23 -1.25
CA PHE A 157 8.39 1.55 -0.01
C PHE A 157 9.86 1.80 0.42
N SER A 158 10.11 2.94 1.08
CA SER A 158 11.43 3.31 1.60
C SER A 158 11.35 3.48 3.13
N GLY A 159 11.84 2.51 3.91
CA GLY A 159 11.92 2.65 5.37
C GLY A 159 11.71 1.38 6.19
N TYR A 160 11.12 0.32 5.62
CA TYR A 160 10.91 -0.96 6.31
C TYR A 160 11.63 -2.07 5.55
N GLN A 161 12.37 -2.91 6.28
CA GLN A 161 13.29 -3.88 5.70
C GLN A 161 12.60 -5.08 5.04
N GLU A 162 11.32 -5.36 5.31
CA GLU A 162 10.51 -6.42 4.68
C GLU A 162 9.06 -6.35 5.22
N LYS A 163 8.09 -6.98 4.54
CA LYS A 163 6.73 -7.20 5.09
C LYS A 163 6.85 -7.93 6.43
N PRO A 164 6.19 -7.49 7.52
CA PRO A 164 6.27 -8.22 8.77
C PRO A 164 5.82 -9.66 8.64
N THR A 165 6.64 -10.56 9.17
CA THR A 165 6.34 -11.99 9.15
C THR A 165 5.42 -12.32 10.33
N VAL A 166 4.12 -12.38 10.07
CA VAL A 166 3.11 -12.83 11.03
C VAL A 166 2.39 -14.06 10.46
N ASN A 167 2.58 -15.19 11.13
CA ASN A 167 2.15 -16.49 10.65
C ASN A 167 1.01 -17.06 11.51
N ILE A 168 0.19 -17.93 10.92
CA ILE A 168 -0.83 -18.70 11.65
C ILE A 168 -0.50 -20.19 11.56
N TYR A 169 -0.36 -20.82 12.70
CA TYR A 169 -0.16 -22.25 12.87
C TYR A 169 -1.40 -22.95 13.41
N GLN A 170 -1.40 -24.29 13.36
CA GLN A 170 -2.43 -25.15 13.97
C GLN A 170 -3.86 -24.76 13.54
N LYS A 171 -4.01 -24.39 12.27
CA LYS A 171 -5.29 -23.99 11.66
C LYS A 171 -6.29 -25.13 11.76
N ARG A 172 -7.42 -24.90 12.44
CA ARG A 172 -8.50 -25.87 12.57
C ARG A 172 -9.86 -25.20 12.45
N PHE A 173 -10.85 -25.99 12.03
CA PHE A 173 -12.25 -25.60 12.02
C PHE A 173 -13.08 -26.74 12.61
N GLU A 174 -14.02 -26.38 13.47
CA GLU A 174 -14.94 -27.32 14.11
C GLU A 174 -16.36 -26.81 13.94
N GLN A 175 -17.27 -27.69 13.54
CA GLN A 175 -18.69 -27.38 13.47
C GLN A 175 -19.32 -27.64 14.85
N THR A 176 -19.78 -26.57 15.51
CA THR A 176 -20.23 -26.58 16.91
C THR A 176 -21.75 -26.62 17.07
N GLY A 177 -22.51 -26.54 15.96
CA GLY A 177 -23.98 -26.54 15.97
C GLY A 177 -24.59 -25.16 16.26
N LEU A 178 -25.92 -25.04 16.40
CA LEU A 178 -26.58 -23.72 16.45
C LEU A 178 -26.51 -23.02 17.82
N THR A 179 -26.20 -23.73 18.90
CA THR A 179 -26.28 -23.20 20.27
C THR A 179 -25.21 -22.15 20.58
N PHE A 180 -24.01 -22.27 19.99
CA PHE A 180 -22.87 -21.39 20.25
C PHE A 180 -22.29 -20.76 18.97
N GLY A 181 -23.07 -20.75 17.89
CA GLY A 181 -22.62 -20.42 16.53
C GLY A 181 -22.28 -21.67 15.74
N PHE A 182 -22.66 -21.67 14.45
CA PHE A 182 -22.63 -22.83 13.56
C PHE A 182 -21.27 -23.53 13.51
N GLY A 183 -20.18 -22.77 13.51
CA GLY A 183 -18.83 -23.32 13.57
C GLY A 183 -17.82 -22.34 14.15
N LYS A 184 -16.63 -22.85 14.44
CA LYS A 184 -15.55 -22.08 15.05
C LYS A 184 -14.22 -22.44 14.41
N ALA A 185 -13.49 -21.41 13.97
CA ALA A 185 -12.13 -21.52 13.50
C ALA A 185 -11.14 -21.13 14.60
N TYR A 186 -10.00 -21.82 14.65
CA TYR A 186 -8.94 -21.56 15.60
C TYR A 186 -7.58 -21.65 14.93
N GLY A 187 -6.60 -21.01 15.55
CA GLY A 187 -5.20 -21.17 15.22
C GLY A 187 -4.32 -20.39 16.20
N LEU A 188 -3.03 -20.59 16.07
CA LEU A 188 -2.00 -19.89 16.83
C LEU A 188 -1.37 -18.83 15.94
N VAL A 189 -1.64 -17.55 16.21
CA VAL A 189 -0.96 -16.44 15.54
C VAL A 189 0.39 -16.24 16.19
N SER A 190 1.45 -16.19 15.39
CA SER A 190 2.84 -15.99 15.82
C SER A 190 3.40 -14.77 15.12
N ASN A 191 3.82 -13.77 15.89
CA ASN A 191 4.52 -12.60 15.36
C ASN A 191 6.03 -12.88 15.36
N GLU A 192 6.54 -13.23 14.20
CA GLU A 192 7.96 -13.55 13.98
C GLU A 192 8.74 -12.33 13.47
N SER A 193 8.10 -11.16 13.46
CA SER A 193 8.72 -9.89 13.07
C SER A 193 9.33 -9.16 14.29
N PRO A 194 10.26 -8.21 14.08
CA PRO A 194 10.83 -7.39 15.15
C PRO A 194 9.91 -6.25 15.61
N TYR A 195 8.64 -6.22 15.18
CA TYR A 195 7.70 -5.13 15.41
C TYR A 195 6.61 -5.54 16.41
N ASP A 196 6.28 -4.63 17.34
CA ASP A 196 5.09 -4.76 18.17
C ASP A 196 3.86 -4.16 17.47
N PHE A 197 2.80 -4.96 17.30
CA PHE A 197 1.53 -4.51 16.71
C PHE A 197 0.50 -4.19 17.79
N ARG A 198 -0.13 -3.01 17.70
CA ARG A 198 -1.27 -2.64 18.56
C ARG A 198 -2.48 -3.49 18.24
N SER A 199 -2.76 -3.74 16.97
CA SER A 199 -3.74 -4.72 16.54
C SER A 199 -3.39 -5.35 15.20
N ILE A 200 -3.84 -6.59 15.03
CA ILE A 200 -3.76 -7.34 13.77
C ILE A 200 -5.13 -7.90 13.44
N MET A 201 -5.47 -7.93 12.16
CA MET A 201 -6.70 -8.50 11.67
C MET A 201 -6.45 -9.92 11.17
N VAL A 202 -7.19 -10.88 11.69
CA VAL A 202 -7.18 -12.26 11.21
C VAL A 202 -8.42 -12.50 10.38
N THR A 203 -8.23 -12.79 9.11
CA THR A 203 -9.29 -13.12 8.17
C THR A 203 -9.32 -14.62 7.92
N VAL A 204 -10.51 -15.22 7.95
CA VAL A 204 -10.71 -16.65 7.73
C VAL A 204 -11.74 -16.85 6.62
N ILE A 205 -11.36 -17.61 5.60
CA ILE A 205 -12.24 -18.05 4.51
C ILE A 205 -12.26 -19.57 4.51
N LEU A 206 -13.45 -20.14 4.73
CA LEU A 206 -13.70 -21.58 4.67
C LEU A 206 -14.01 -21.95 3.22
N ARG A 207 -13.37 -23.01 2.70
CA ARG A 207 -13.55 -23.45 1.32
C ARG A 207 -13.87 -24.93 1.22
N ASP A 208 -14.60 -25.29 0.16
CA ASP A 208 -14.82 -26.68 -0.22
C ASP A 208 -13.59 -27.30 -0.92
N ALA A 209 -13.68 -28.59 -1.26
CA ALA A 209 -12.59 -29.32 -1.93
C ALA A 209 -12.28 -28.78 -3.33
N ALA A 210 -13.22 -28.08 -3.97
CA ALA A 210 -13.03 -27.42 -5.26
C ALA A 210 -12.42 -26.00 -5.12
N GLY A 211 -12.21 -25.53 -3.88
CA GLY A 211 -11.68 -24.21 -3.58
C GLY A 211 -12.73 -23.09 -3.60
N ARG A 212 -14.02 -23.40 -3.68
CA ARG A 212 -15.09 -22.38 -3.63
C ARG A 212 -15.29 -21.90 -2.19
N PRO A 213 -15.51 -20.59 -1.97
CA PRO A 213 -15.79 -20.06 -0.64
C PRO A 213 -17.16 -20.54 -0.14
N LEU A 214 -17.21 -20.98 1.11
CA LEU A 214 -18.42 -21.43 1.81
C LEU A 214 -18.91 -20.41 2.83
N ALA A 215 -17.98 -19.87 3.61
CA ALA A 215 -18.22 -18.82 4.59
C ALA A 215 -16.93 -18.05 4.85
N MET A 216 -17.05 -16.82 5.33
CA MET A 216 -15.91 -15.99 5.70
C MET A 216 -16.23 -15.13 6.91
N ASN A 217 -15.20 -14.77 7.66
CA ASN A 217 -15.33 -13.82 8.76
C ASN A 217 -13.94 -13.26 9.09
N LYS A 218 -13.90 -12.20 9.90
CA LYS A 218 -12.66 -11.59 10.40
C LYS A 218 -12.73 -11.29 11.90
N THR A 219 -11.59 -11.30 12.57
CA THR A 219 -11.46 -10.94 13.98
C THR A 219 -10.21 -10.09 14.18
N GLU A 220 -10.21 -9.25 15.20
CA GLU A 220 -9.08 -8.41 15.57
C GLU A 220 -8.42 -8.96 16.83
N GLN A 221 -7.10 -9.06 16.80
CA GLN A 221 -6.28 -9.43 17.96
C GLN A 221 -5.49 -8.21 18.41
N ASN A 222 -5.65 -7.85 19.68
CA ASN A 222 -5.02 -6.67 20.26
C ASN A 222 -3.67 -7.02 20.89
N THR A 223 -2.71 -6.13 20.68
CA THR A 223 -1.39 -6.06 21.31
C THR A 223 -0.60 -7.36 21.10
N VAL A 224 -0.01 -7.54 19.92
CA VAL A 224 0.81 -8.70 19.57
C VAL A 224 2.26 -8.25 19.47
N ARG A 225 3.06 -8.56 20.50
CA ARG A 225 4.47 -8.12 20.56
C ARG A 225 5.35 -8.96 19.65
N ALA A 226 6.54 -8.45 19.34
CA ALA A 226 7.57 -9.20 18.66
C ALA A 226 7.88 -10.51 19.42
N GLY A 227 7.81 -11.64 18.73
CA GLY A 227 8.00 -12.97 19.31
C GLY A 227 6.80 -13.54 20.07
N ASP A 228 5.69 -12.81 20.23
CA ASP A 228 4.48 -13.34 20.87
C ASP A 228 3.82 -14.40 19.98
N ALA A 229 3.32 -15.47 20.62
CA ALA A 229 2.41 -16.43 20.02
C ALA A 229 1.11 -16.49 20.83
N ARG A 230 -0.04 -16.33 20.18
CA ARG A 230 -1.36 -16.30 20.83
C ARG A 230 -2.41 -17.07 20.05
N ASP A 231 -3.22 -17.83 20.78
CA ASP A 231 -4.39 -18.47 20.23
C ASP A 231 -5.43 -17.41 19.85
N PHE A 232 -6.01 -17.54 18.65
CA PHE A 232 -7.23 -16.85 18.30
C PHE A 232 -8.36 -17.85 18.10
N SER A 233 -9.58 -17.35 18.27
CA SER A 233 -10.76 -18.10 17.90
C SER A 233 -11.78 -17.19 17.25
N LEU A 234 -12.37 -17.65 16.16
CA LEU A 234 -13.33 -16.90 15.37
C LEU A 234 -14.58 -17.75 15.18
N VAL A 235 -15.74 -17.17 15.47
CA VAL A 235 -17.04 -17.86 15.39
C VAL A 235 -17.73 -17.51 14.07
N PHE A 236 -18.28 -18.53 13.42
CA PHE A 236 -19.21 -18.41 12.30
C PHE A 236 -20.63 -18.54 12.86
N PRO A 237 -21.37 -17.44 13.05
CA PRO A 237 -22.67 -17.48 13.71
C PRO A 237 -23.75 -18.12 12.84
N THR A 238 -23.66 -17.96 11.51
CA THR A 238 -24.69 -18.37 10.57
C THR A 238 -24.36 -19.71 9.88
N PRO A 239 -25.37 -20.58 9.67
CA PRO A 239 -25.19 -21.81 8.92
C PRO A 239 -24.87 -21.55 7.45
N PHE A 240 -23.99 -22.38 6.91
CA PHE A 240 -23.68 -22.43 5.48
C PHE A 240 -23.79 -23.86 4.96
N VAL A 241 -23.91 -24.01 3.66
CA VAL A 241 -24.06 -25.31 2.99
C VAL A 241 -22.73 -25.73 2.40
N GLY A 242 -22.29 -26.96 2.69
CA GLY A 242 -21.06 -27.55 2.16
C GLY A 242 -20.15 -28.11 3.25
N GLU A 243 -19.17 -28.92 2.84
CA GLU A 243 -18.15 -29.46 3.73
C GLU A 243 -16.85 -28.66 3.59
N VAL A 244 -16.29 -28.24 4.72
CA VAL A 244 -15.03 -27.48 4.76
C VAL A 244 -13.86 -28.43 4.51
N ALA A 245 -13.16 -28.24 3.40
CA ALA A 245 -11.97 -29.01 3.04
C ALA A 245 -10.68 -28.19 3.15
N ARG A 246 -10.75 -26.85 3.02
CA ARG A 246 -9.58 -25.97 3.09
C ARG A 246 -9.86 -24.71 3.92
N LEU A 247 -8.83 -24.26 4.64
CA LEU A 247 -8.84 -23.07 5.48
C LEU A 247 -7.84 -22.05 4.93
N ASP A 248 -8.35 -21.00 4.32
CA ASP A 248 -7.53 -19.83 3.97
C ASP A 248 -7.58 -18.88 5.17
N MET A 249 -6.51 -18.85 5.97
CA MET A 249 -6.37 -17.93 7.09
C MET A 249 -5.20 -16.99 6.83
N GLU A 250 -5.48 -15.70 6.86
CA GLU A 250 -4.56 -14.61 6.53
C GLU A 250 -4.51 -13.61 7.69
N VAL A 251 -3.33 -13.06 7.96
CA VAL A 251 -3.13 -11.98 8.92
C VAL A 251 -2.82 -10.71 8.14
N ASP A 252 -3.51 -9.65 8.49
CA ASP A 252 -3.22 -8.29 8.04
C ASP A 252 -2.77 -7.46 9.24
N ALA A 253 -1.60 -6.85 9.14
CA ALA A 253 -1.01 -5.99 10.16
C ALA A 253 -0.69 -4.65 9.50
N ASP A 254 -1.46 -3.61 9.84
CA ASP A 254 -1.29 -2.29 9.24
C ASP A 254 0.05 -1.68 9.63
N VAL A 255 0.93 -1.58 8.63
CA VAL A 255 2.30 -1.04 8.76
C VAL A 255 2.43 0.38 8.23
N TYR A 256 1.35 0.98 7.70
CA TYR A 256 1.36 2.37 7.24
C TYR A 256 0.77 3.31 8.29
N HIS A 257 -0.11 2.82 9.16
CA HIS A 257 -0.58 3.59 10.30
C HIS A 257 0.46 3.54 11.43
N SER A 258 1.21 4.64 11.59
CA SER A 258 2.21 4.79 12.67
C SER A 258 1.66 4.50 14.08
N ASP A 259 0.36 4.70 14.31
CA ASP A 259 -0.34 4.38 15.57
C ASP A 259 -0.44 2.88 15.88
N ASN A 260 -0.23 2.02 14.88
CA ASN A 260 -0.24 0.58 15.03
C ASN A 260 1.12 0.01 15.48
N PHE A 261 2.22 0.78 15.36
CA PHE A 261 3.51 0.40 15.94
C PHE A 261 3.58 0.82 17.40
N VAL A 262 3.78 -0.15 18.30
CA VAL A 262 3.94 0.14 19.72
C VAL A 262 5.40 0.40 20.07
N ASN A 263 6.34 -0.39 19.53
CA ASN A 263 7.80 -0.22 19.66
C ASN A 263 8.55 -0.92 18.51
N GLN A 264 9.74 -0.43 18.17
CA GLN A 264 10.70 -1.09 17.29
C GLN A 264 11.88 -1.60 18.12
N TYR A 265 12.14 -2.91 18.11
CA TYR A 265 13.32 -3.47 18.76
C TYR A 265 14.37 -3.77 17.69
N PHE A 266 15.36 -2.89 17.56
CA PHE A 266 16.57 -3.21 16.81
C PHE A 266 17.37 -4.25 17.60
N GLU A 267 17.72 -5.37 17.00
CA GLU A 267 18.77 -6.23 17.56
C GLU A 267 20.04 -5.37 17.67
N ALA A 268 20.53 -5.17 18.89
CA ALA A 268 21.82 -4.55 19.12
C ALA A 268 22.87 -5.42 18.42
N GLY A 269 23.43 -4.89 17.33
CA GLY A 269 24.38 -5.59 16.48
C GLY A 269 25.50 -6.27 17.28
N ARG A 270 25.81 -7.50 16.88
CA ARG A 270 27.07 -8.17 17.20
C ARG A 270 28.14 -7.76 16.20
#